data_AF-A0A9X1ZRF4-F1
#
_entry.id   AF-A0A9X1ZRF4-F1
#
_cell.length_a   1.000
_cell.length_b   1.000
_cell.length_c   1.000
_cell.angle_alpha   90.00
_cell.angle_beta   90.00
_cell.angle_gamma   90.00
#
_symmetry.space_group_name_H-M   'P 1'
#
loop_
_entity.id
_entity.type
_entity.pdbx_description
1 polymer ?
#
loop_
_entity_poly.entity_id
_entity_poly.type
_entity_poly.pdbx_seq_one_letter_code
_entity_poly.pdbx_strand_id
1 'polypeptide(L)'
;MMKLFTQLGVVIAVILTLGASAIAADGGNPKKGKHLYKKQCKACHSVNSEGPELTPMAKTMGQWDRFFERDQHKSKPEVFKALSEQELKDIQQFLYDHAADSEQPQTCG
;
A
#
# COMPACT_ATOMS: atom_id res chain seq x y z
N MET A 1 -48.98 14.12 14.74
CA MET A 1 -47.77 14.93 14.47
C MET A 1 -46.56 14.46 15.28
N MET A 2 -46.62 14.42 16.63
CA MET A 2 -45.49 13.96 17.49
C MET A 2 -44.86 12.63 17.05
N LYS A 3 -45.67 11.60 16.78
CA LYS A 3 -45.23 10.26 16.34
C LYS A 3 -44.47 10.24 15.00
N LEU A 4 -44.80 11.13 14.05
CA LEU A 4 -44.07 11.20 12.77
C LEU A 4 -42.67 11.79 12.99
N PHE A 5 -42.54 12.81 13.84
CA PHE A 5 -41.25 13.42 14.17
C PHE A 5 -40.35 12.48 14.98
N THR A 6 -40.92 11.65 15.87
CA THR A 6 -40.16 10.63 16.61
C THR A 6 -39.69 9.50 15.70
N GLN A 7 -40.51 9.04 14.74
CA GLN A 7 -40.14 7.99 13.80
C GLN A 7 -39.09 8.48 12.79
N LEU A 8 -39.21 9.73 12.30
CA LEU A 8 -38.24 10.32 11.37
C LEU A 8 -36.87 10.55 12.05
N GLY A 9 -36.85 10.96 13.31
CA GLY A 9 -35.62 11.10 14.10
C GLY A 9 -34.88 9.78 14.32
N VAL A 10 -35.63 8.68 14.54
CA VAL A 10 -35.05 7.33 14.68
C VAL A 10 -34.47 6.82 13.36
N VAL A 11 -35.14 7.05 12.23
CA VAL A 11 -34.64 6.64 10.90
C VAL A 11 -33.36 7.40 10.52
N ILE A 12 -33.29 8.71 10.80
CA ILE A 12 -32.08 9.51 10.54
C ILE A 12 -30.91 9.06 11.43
N ALA A 13 -31.17 8.72 12.70
CA ALA A 13 -30.14 8.21 13.60
C ALA A 13 -29.59 6.83 13.18
N VAL A 14 -30.45 5.94 12.64
CA VAL A 14 -30.02 4.62 12.15
C VAL A 14 -29.16 4.76 10.88
N ILE A 15 -29.52 5.63 9.94
CA ILE A 15 -28.76 5.87 8.70
C ILE A 15 -27.36 6.46 8.98
N LEU A 16 -27.21 7.29 10.01
CA LEU A 16 -25.92 7.86 10.44
C LEU A 16 -24.96 6.82 11.04
N THR A 17 -25.45 5.70 11.58
CA THR A 17 -24.59 4.66 12.18
C THR A 17 -24.06 3.63 11.17
N LEU A 18 -24.64 3.55 9.97
CA LEU A 18 -24.25 2.59 8.92
C LEU A 18 -23.05 3.06 8.06
N GLY A 19 -22.60 4.31 8.20
CA GLY A 19 -21.56 4.91 7.35
C GLY A 19 -20.12 4.76 7.83
N ALA A 20 -19.86 4.21 9.03
CA ALA A 20 -18.58 4.41 9.73
C ALA A 20 -17.77 3.13 10.02
N SER A 21 -17.79 2.14 9.12
CA SER A 21 -16.83 1.02 9.21
C SER A 21 -16.06 0.82 7.91
N ALA A 22 -15.31 1.85 7.51
CA ALA A 22 -14.11 1.62 6.73
C ALA A 22 -13.08 0.96 7.67
N ILE A 23 -13.24 -0.35 7.88
CA ILE A 23 -12.18 -1.18 8.48
C ILE A 23 -10.98 -0.99 7.56
N ALA A 24 -9.97 -0.25 8.01
CA ALA A 24 -8.67 -0.25 7.38
C ALA A 24 -8.20 -1.71 7.45
N ALA A 25 -8.20 -2.40 6.31
CA ALA A 25 -7.60 -3.72 6.22
C ALA A 25 -6.14 -3.58 6.69
N ASP A 26 -5.73 -4.44 7.62
CA ASP A 26 -4.37 -4.48 8.13
C ASP A 26 -3.48 -5.12 7.04
N GLY A 27 -3.23 -4.37 5.97
CA GLY A 27 -2.57 -4.85 4.77
C GLY A 27 -2.56 -3.84 3.62
N GLY A 28 -1.66 -4.05 2.67
CA GLY A 28 -1.56 -3.25 1.45
C GLY A 28 -2.49 -3.76 0.34
N ASN A 29 -2.87 -2.89 -0.58
CA ASN A 29 -3.51 -3.28 -1.84
C ASN A 29 -2.43 -3.52 -2.91
N PRO A 30 -2.12 -4.76 -3.29
CA PRO A 30 -1.00 -5.05 -4.21
C PRO A 30 -1.26 -4.51 -5.62
N LYS A 31 -2.52 -4.34 -6.05
CA LYS A 31 -2.84 -3.74 -7.36
C LYS A 31 -2.47 -2.25 -7.39
N LYS A 32 -2.80 -1.51 -6.33
CA LYS A 32 -2.36 -0.11 -6.15
C LYS A 32 -0.85 -0.04 -5.98
N GLY A 33 -0.30 -0.96 -5.19
CA GLY A 33 1.14 -1.13 -4.96
C GLY A 33 1.93 -1.24 -6.24
N LYS A 34 1.50 -2.10 -7.18
CA LYS A 34 2.13 -2.24 -8.50
C LYS A 34 2.19 -0.91 -9.27
N HIS A 35 1.10 -0.15 -9.25
CA HIS A 35 1.06 1.15 -9.92
C HIS A 35 2.01 2.17 -9.27
N LEU A 36 1.98 2.25 -7.94
CA LEU A 36 2.88 3.12 -7.17
C LEU A 36 4.34 2.74 -7.35
N TYR A 37 4.66 1.44 -7.29
CA TYR A 37 6.00 0.92 -7.56
C TYR A 37 6.54 1.37 -8.92
N LYS A 38 5.74 1.26 -9.98
CA LYS A 38 6.12 1.74 -11.32
C LYS A 38 6.35 3.25 -11.37
N LYS A 39 5.49 4.00 -10.69
CA LYS A 39 5.53 5.47 -10.72
C LYS A 39 6.68 6.03 -9.87
N GLN A 40 6.90 5.47 -8.69
CA GLN A 40 7.76 6.04 -7.65
C GLN A 40 9.13 5.34 -7.62
N CYS A 41 9.15 4.01 -7.63
CA CYS A 41 10.40 3.25 -7.49
C CYS A 41 11.13 3.14 -8.84
N LYS A 42 10.42 2.75 -9.91
CA LYS A 42 11.02 2.61 -11.25
C LYS A 42 11.40 3.94 -11.90
N ALA A 43 11.03 5.09 -11.32
CA ALA A 43 11.53 6.40 -11.76
C ALA A 43 13.06 6.49 -11.66
N CYS A 44 13.67 5.87 -10.64
CA CYS A 44 15.12 5.80 -10.48
C CYS A 44 15.68 4.38 -10.67
N HIS A 45 14.87 3.33 -10.49
CA HIS A 45 15.31 1.93 -10.56
C HIS A 45 14.89 1.18 -11.84
N SER A 46 14.82 1.89 -12.96
CA SER A 46 14.69 1.27 -14.29
C SER A 46 16.04 0.85 -14.87
N VAL A 47 16.02 0.12 -15.98
CA VAL A 47 17.22 -0.25 -16.72
C VAL A 47 17.99 1.02 -17.08
N ASN A 48 19.32 1.05 -16.86
CA ASN A 48 20.21 2.19 -17.15
C ASN A 48 19.79 3.51 -16.48
N SER A 49 19.13 3.44 -15.32
CA SER A 49 18.75 4.62 -14.53
C SER A 49 19.75 4.89 -13.42
N GLU A 50 19.49 5.93 -12.61
CA GLU A 50 20.38 6.36 -11.52
C GLU A 50 20.64 5.25 -10.48
N GLY A 51 19.63 4.45 -10.16
CA GLY A 51 19.73 3.32 -9.25
C GLY A 51 19.90 1.97 -9.97
N PRO A 52 20.36 0.92 -9.27
CA PRO A 52 20.37 -0.42 -9.82
C PRO A 52 18.94 -0.82 -10.21
N GLU A 53 18.82 -1.61 -11.28
CA GLU A 53 17.52 -2.10 -11.70
C GLU A 53 16.81 -2.82 -10.55
N LEU A 54 15.58 -2.40 -10.28
CA LEU A 54 14.73 -3.04 -9.28
C LEU A 54 13.67 -3.90 -9.96
N THR A 55 13.53 -5.11 -9.42
CA THR A 55 12.43 -6.04 -9.69
C THR A 55 11.92 -6.56 -8.34
N PRO A 56 10.67 -7.06 -8.25
CA PRO A 56 10.17 -7.69 -7.03
C PRO A 56 11.08 -8.83 -6.51
N MET A 57 11.73 -9.57 -7.41
CA MET A 57 12.67 -10.65 -7.07
C MET A 57 14.03 -10.19 -6.54
N ALA A 58 14.31 -8.88 -6.47
CA ALA A 58 15.57 -8.39 -5.91
C ALA A 58 15.77 -8.77 -4.42
N LYS A 59 14.71 -9.20 -3.74
CA LYS A 59 14.71 -9.60 -2.33
C LYS A 59 13.74 -10.76 -2.11
N THR A 60 13.93 -11.47 -1.00
CA THR A 60 12.94 -12.39 -0.42
C THR A 60 11.82 -11.64 0.29
N MET A 61 10.71 -12.32 0.59
CA MET A 61 9.55 -11.78 1.31
C MET A 61 10.00 -11.09 2.62
N GLY A 62 10.70 -11.82 3.49
CA GLY A 62 11.19 -11.26 4.74
C GLY A 62 12.31 -10.22 4.60
N GLN A 63 13.01 -10.17 3.47
CA GLN A 63 13.95 -9.08 3.17
C GLN A 63 13.21 -7.80 2.76
N TRP A 64 12.09 -7.91 2.05
CA TRP A 64 11.22 -6.77 1.78
C TRP A 64 10.62 -6.20 3.05
N ASP A 65 10.12 -7.03 3.97
CA ASP A 65 9.62 -6.55 5.26
C ASP A 65 10.68 -5.76 6.02
N ARG A 66 11.88 -6.32 6.17
CA ARG A 66 12.98 -5.62 6.84
C ARG A 66 13.35 -4.31 6.16
N PHE A 67 13.26 -4.24 4.83
CA PHE A 67 13.53 -3.00 4.11
C PHE A 67 12.49 -1.92 4.44
N PHE A 68 11.19 -2.24 4.42
CA PHE A 68 10.13 -1.26 4.73
C PHE A 68 10.05 -0.91 6.22
N GLU A 69 10.40 -1.84 7.12
CA GLU A 69 10.38 -1.60 8.57
C GLU A 69 11.61 -0.86 9.09
N ARG A 70 12.81 -1.19 8.58
CA ARG A 70 14.09 -0.77 9.19
C ARG A 70 14.92 0.11 8.30
N ASP A 71 15.00 -0.21 7.00
CA ASP A 71 15.86 0.54 6.09
C ASP A 71 15.17 1.82 5.61
N GLN A 72 13.89 1.74 5.23
CA GLN A 72 13.06 2.87 4.81
C GLN A 72 13.73 3.76 3.76
N HIS A 73 14.48 3.13 2.83
CA HIS A 73 15.20 3.82 1.77
C HIS A 73 16.17 4.89 2.29
N LYS A 74 16.96 4.54 3.31
CA LYS A 74 17.90 5.42 4.04
C LYS A 74 18.85 6.25 3.17
N SER A 75 19.21 5.77 1.99
CA SER A 75 20.06 6.50 1.05
C SER A 75 19.39 7.76 0.49
N LYS A 76 18.05 7.77 0.41
CA LYS A 76 17.22 8.85 -0.14
C LYS A 76 15.84 8.87 0.57
N PRO A 77 15.80 9.22 1.87
CA PRO A 77 14.60 9.07 2.71
C PRO A 77 13.44 9.98 2.28
N GLU A 78 13.71 11.06 1.55
CA GLU A 78 12.71 11.96 0.98
C GLU A 78 11.69 11.25 0.07
N VAL A 79 12.10 10.18 -0.62
CA VAL A 79 11.21 9.38 -1.46
C VAL A 79 10.12 8.73 -0.61
N PHE A 80 10.49 8.12 0.52
CA PHE A 80 9.54 7.48 1.42
C PHE A 80 8.70 8.51 2.19
N LYS A 81 9.29 9.64 2.60
CA LYS A 81 8.58 10.73 3.30
C LYS A 81 7.52 11.42 2.44
N ALA A 82 7.66 11.35 1.12
CA ALA A 82 6.67 11.89 0.17
C ALA A 82 5.45 10.98 -0.03
N LEU A 83 5.51 9.74 0.47
CA LEU A 83 4.43 8.76 0.37
C LEU A 83 3.69 8.65 1.71
N SER A 84 2.38 8.46 1.64
CA SER A 84 1.58 8.12 2.81
C SER A 84 1.92 6.72 3.32
N GLU A 85 1.60 6.46 4.59
CA GLU A 85 1.79 5.13 5.19
C GLU A 85 1.05 4.04 4.40
N GLN A 86 -0.16 4.32 3.91
CA GLN A 86 -0.92 3.36 3.12
C GLN A 86 -0.29 3.10 1.75
N GLU A 87 0.28 4.13 1.10
CA GLU A 87 1.00 3.93 -0.16
C GLU A 87 2.24 3.06 0.03
N LEU A 88 2.96 3.23 1.15
CA LEU A 88 4.09 2.37 1.50
C LEU A 88 3.64 0.92 1.73
N LYS A 89 2.55 0.71 2.48
CA LYS A 89 1.94 -0.63 2.67
C LYS A 89 1.51 -1.26 1.35
N ASP A 90 0.86 -0.49 0.47
CA ASP A 90 0.44 -0.95 -0.84
C ASP A 90 1.66 -1.41 -1.67
N ILE A 91 2.73 -0.61 -1.73
CA ILE A 91 3.98 -0.95 -2.44
C ILE A 91 4.63 -2.20 -1.82
N GLN A 92 4.76 -2.24 -0.49
CA GLN A 92 5.34 -3.38 0.22
C GLN A 92 4.58 -4.67 -0.10
N GLN A 93 3.26 -4.65 -0.05
CA GLN A 93 2.44 -5.82 -0.34
C GLN A 93 2.72 -6.35 -1.76
N PHE A 94 2.77 -5.45 -2.75
CA PHE A 94 3.13 -5.85 -4.11
C PHE A 94 4.51 -6.51 -4.20
N LEU A 95 5.52 -5.92 -3.54
CA LEU A 95 6.88 -6.45 -3.57
C LEU A 95 7.01 -7.77 -2.80
N TYR A 96 6.30 -7.90 -1.68
CA TYR A 96 6.22 -9.10 -0.86
C TYR A 96 5.54 -10.25 -1.61
N ASP A 97 4.37 -10.01 -2.19
CA ASP A 97 3.58 -11.02 -2.90
C ASP A 97 4.28 -11.56 -4.16
N HIS A 98 5.27 -10.83 -4.68
CA HIS A 98 6.02 -11.18 -5.89
C HIS A 98 7.54 -11.30 -5.65
N ALA A 99 7.94 -11.47 -4.39
CA ALA A 99 9.32 -11.64 -3.98
C ALA A 99 9.95 -12.92 -4.55
N ALA A 100 11.28 -13.06 -4.44
CA ALA A 100 12.04 -14.17 -5.01
C ALA A 100 11.58 -15.56 -4.53
N ASP A 101 11.11 -15.66 -3.29
CA ASP A 101 10.64 -16.86 -2.61
C ASP A 101 9.11 -16.89 -2.43
N SER A 102 8.38 -16.02 -3.13
CA SER A 102 6.92 -16.05 -3.16
C SER A 102 6.39 -17.15 -4.09
N GLU A 103 5.11 -17.50 -3.95
CA GLU A 103 4.41 -18.43 -4.85
C GLU A 103 4.27 -17.89 -6.29
N GLN A 104 4.44 -16.58 -6.49
CA GLN A 104 4.21 -15.89 -7.76
C GLN A 104 5.29 -14.82 -8.03
N PRO A 105 6.57 -15.21 -8.12
CA PRO A 105 7.68 -14.28 -8.27
C PRO A 105 7.59 -13.53 -9.61
N GLN A 106 7.95 -12.24 -9.62
CA GLN A 106 7.97 -11.44 -10.85
C GLN A 106 9.38 -10.95 -11.19
N THR A 107 9.89 -11.41 -12.33
CA THR A 107 11.19 -10.99 -12.89
C THR A 107 11.16 -9.60 -13.49
N CYS A 108 9.97 -9.10 -13.84
CA CYS A 108 9.74 -7.76 -14.35
C CYS A 108 8.60 -7.09 -13.58
N GLY A 109 8.72 -5.79 -13.32
CA GLY A 109 7.76 -5.03 -12.53
C GLY A 109 6.86 -4.15 -13.38
#